data_AF-A0AAT9GBA3-F1
#
_entry.id   AF-A0AAT9GBA3-F1
#
_cell.length_a   1.000
_cell.length_b   1.000
_cell.length_c   1.000
_cell.angle_alpha   90.00
_cell.angle_beta   90.00
_cell.angle_gamma   90.00
#
_symmetry.space_group_name_H-M   'P 1'
#
loop_
_entity.id
_entity.type
_entity.pdbx_description
1 polymer ?
#
loop_
_entity_poly.entity_id
_entity_poly.type
_entity_poly.pdbx_seq_one_letter_code
_entity_poly.pdbx_strand_id
1 'polypeptide(L)'
;MEYWDKATQGLKFVDLKYAERRKIAEEEGLLYGAYHFGVGENGKDQAEHFLETVSDSSKVLLALDIEENKNGENITPKQAEDFVTRVQERTNRLPLICGGAYFLKDFATPILTNVENKMV
;
A
#
# COMPACT_ATOMS: atom_id res chain seq x y z
N MET A 1 -3.71 -19.95 2.57
CA MET A 1 -2.79 -19.26 3.49
C MET A 1 -2.31 -18.04 2.74
N GLU A 2 -2.53 -16.85 3.27
CA GLU A 2 -2.17 -15.58 2.61
C GLU A 2 -0.85 -15.09 3.19
N TYR A 3 0.06 -14.66 2.33
CA TYR A 3 1.38 -14.18 2.74
C TYR A 3 1.54 -12.73 2.29
N TRP A 4 1.92 -11.86 3.24
CA TRP A 4 1.96 -10.42 3.04
C TRP A 4 3.34 -9.88 3.39
N ASP A 5 3.97 -9.21 2.44
CA ASP A 5 5.34 -8.75 2.56
C ASP A 5 5.48 -7.26 2.29
N LYS A 6 6.44 -6.66 2.98
CA LYS A 6 6.85 -5.28 2.71
C LYS A 6 7.48 -5.25 1.33
N ALA A 7 6.99 -4.38 0.46
CA ALA A 7 7.64 -4.11 -0.81
C ALA A 7 8.52 -2.88 -0.70
N THR A 8 7.95 -1.76 -0.24
CA THR A 8 8.61 -0.46 -0.26
C THR A 8 8.29 0.40 0.96
N GLN A 9 9.10 1.45 1.16
CA GLN A 9 8.86 2.51 2.13
C GLN A 9 9.32 3.84 1.55
N GLY A 10 8.47 4.86 1.60
CA GLY A 10 8.78 6.18 1.04
C GLY A 10 9.17 6.09 -0.44
N LEU A 11 10.07 6.96 -0.88
CA LEU A 11 10.38 7.12 -2.30
C LEU A 11 11.54 6.25 -2.82
N LYS A 12 12.26 5.54 -1.94
CA LYS A 12 13.55 4.91 -2.33
C LYS A 12 13.77 3.52 -1.76
N PHE A 13 13.18 3.20 -0.61
CA PHE A 13 13.45 1.91 0.01
C PHE A 13 12.66 0.81 -0.69
N VAL A 14 13.34 -0.30 -0.97
CA VAL A 14 12.78 -1.56 -1.45
C VAL A 14 13.27 -2.65 -0.49
N ASP A 15 12.37 -3.51 0.00
CA ASP A 15 12.79 -4.70 0.75
C ASP A 15 13.51 -5.65 -0.22
N LEU A 16 14.80 -5.87 0.04
CA LEU A 16 15.67 -6.70 -0.79
C LEU A 16 15.19 -8.16 -0.93
N LYS A 17 14.35 -8.63 0.00
CA LYS A 17 13.79 -10.00 -0.01
C LYS A 17 12.41 -10.08 -0.65
N TYR A 18 11.77 -8.95 -0.99
CA TYR A 18 10.42 -8.93 -1.53
C TYR A 18 10.28 -9.80 -2.79
N ALA A 19 11.18 -9.65 -3.77
CA ALA A 19 11.10 -10.39 -5.03
C ALA A 19 11.34 -11.90 -4.84
N GLU A 20 12.29 -12.27 -3.97
CA GLU A 20 12.57 -13.67 -3.62
C GLU A 20 11.36 -14.33 -2.97
N ARG A 21 10.79 -13.66 -1.95
CA ARG A 21 9.62 -14.16 -1.21
C ARG A 21 8.38 -14.28 -2.08
N ARG A 22 8.13 -13.29 -2.95
CA ARG A 22 7.04 -13.36 -3.93
C ARG A 22 7.17 -14.58 -4.82
N LYS A 23 8.36 -14.80 -5.39
CA LYS A 23 8.61 -15.92 -6.28
C LYS A 23 8.33 -17.26 -5.59
N ILE A 24 8.83 -17.43 -4.36
CA ILE A 24 8.59 -18.66 -3.58
C ILE A 24 7.09 -18.87 -3.33
N ALA A 25 6.37 -17.82 -2.93
CA ALA A 25 4.93 -17.92 -2.70
C ALA A 25 4.15 -18.29 -3.97
N GLU A 26 4.51 -17.72 -5.12
CA GLU A 26 3.91 -18.04 -6.41
C GLU A 26 4.21 -19.48 -6.86
N GLU A 27 5.44 -19.96 -6.66
CA GLU A 27 5.85 -21.34 -6.96
C GLU A 27 5.08 -22.37 -6.12
N GLU A 28 4.77 -22.03 -4.86
CA GLU A 28 3.94 -22.85 -3.95
C GLU A 28 2.42 -22.67 -4.18
N GLY A 29 2.01 -21.87 -5.16
CA GLY A 29 0.60 -21.64 -5.49
C GLY A 29 -0.18 -20.84 -4.44
N LEU A 30 0.51 -20.05 -3.61
CA LEU A 30 -0.11 -19.19 -2.61
C LEU A 30 -0.62 -17.87 -3.22
N LEU A 31 -1.65 -17.30 -2.58
CA LEU A 31 -2.04 -15.91 -2.82
C LEU A 31 -1.04 -14.99 -2.12
N TYR A 32 -0.64 -13.91 -2.79
CA TYR A 32 0.42 -13.01 -2.32
C TYR A 32 -0.08 -11.57 -2.16
N GLY A 33 0.33 -10.94 -1.06
CA GLY A 33 0.07 -9.55 -0.74
C GLY A 33 1.38 -8.76 -0.63
N ALA A 34 1.33 -7.53 -1.12
CA ALA A 34 2.43 -6.57 -1.03
C ALA A 34 1.92 -5.33 -0.32
N TYR A 35 2.70 -4.80 0.61
CA TYR A 35 2.37 -3.54 1.27
C TYR A 35 3.47 -2.49 1.13
N HIS A 36 3.03 -1.24 1.07
CA HIS A 36 3.86 -0.05 1.16
C HIS A 36 3.75 0.54 2.56
N PHE A 37 4.87 0.79 3.24
CA PHE A 37 4.89 1.55 4.49
C PHE A 37 4.86 3.05 4.16
N GLY A 38 3.75 3.71 4.48
CA GLY A 38 3.56 5.13 4.22
C GLY A 38 4.39 6.04 5.14
N VAL A 39 5.01 7.06 4.55
CA VAL A 39 5.75 8.11 5.29
C VAL A 39 5.30 9.50 4.84
N GLY A 40 5.79 10.53 5.53
CA GLY A 40 5.53 11.96 5.24
C GLY A 40 6.13 12.49 3.94
N GLU A 41 6.17 11.68 2.87
CA GLU A 41 6.59 12.09 1.53
C GLU A 41 5.38 12.22 0.59
N ASN A 42 5.59 12.64 -0.67
CA ASN A 42 4.49 12.78 -1.64
C ASN A 42 3.75 11.44 -1.84
N GLY A 43 2.43 11.42 -1.63
CA GLY A 43 1.63 10.20 -1.67
C GLY A 43 1.56 9.54 -3.06
N LYS A 44 1.48 10.37 -4.11
CA LYS A 44 1.46 9.88 -5.49
C LYS A 44 2.78 9.23 -5.86
N ASP A 45 3.90 9.86 -5.52
CA ASP A 45 5.23 9.34 -5.83
C ASP A 45 5.54 8.07 -5.03
N GLN A 46 5.05 7.97 -3.80
CA GLN A 46 5.08 6.73 -3.00
C GLN A 46 4.30 5.59 -3.69
N ALA A 47 3.13 5.88 -4.26
CA ALA A 47 2.34 4.89 -5.00
C ALA A 47 3.04 4.45 -6.30
N GLU A 48 3.69 5.36 -7.02
CA GLU A 48 4.48 5.02 -8.21
C GLU A 48 5.62 4.07 -7.86
N HIS A 49 6.43 4.41 -6.85
CA HIS A 49 7.54 3.59 -6.39
C HIS A 49 7.08 2.19 -5.95
N PHE A 50 5.95 2.12 -5.24
CA PHE A 50 5.34 0.85 -4.86
C PHE A 50 4.91 0.02 -6.06
N LEU A 51 4.17 0.60 -7.01
CA LEU A 51 3.68 -0.12 -8.19
C LEU A 51 4.81 -0.53 -9.14
N GLU A 52 5.86 0.28 -9.28
CA GLU A 52 7.05 -0.07 -10.05
C GLU A 52 7.76 -1.29 -9.45
N THR A 53 7.86 -1.33 -8.11
CA THR A 53 8.45 -2.47 -7.39
C THR A 53 7.58 -3.73 -7.47
N VAL A 54 6.25 -3.58 -7.38
CA VAL A 54 5.31 -4.69 -7.54
C VAL A 54 5.27 -5.19 -8.99
N SER A 55 5.51 -4.33 -9.98
CA SER A 55 5.43 -4.67 -11.40
C SER A 55 4.04 -5.25 -11.76
N ASP A 56 3.93 -6.53 -12.16
CA ASP A 56 2.63 -7.17 -12.38
C ASP A 56 1.86 -7.32 -11.06
N SER A 57 0.84 -6.48 -10.90
CA SER A 57 -0.04 -6.43 -9.74
C SER A 57 -1.35 -7.20 -9.92
N SER A 58 -1.60 -7.81 -11.09
CA SER A 58 -2.90 -8.41 -11.45
C SER A 58 -3.37 -9.49 -10.47
N LYS A 59 -2.44 -10.23 -9.86
CA LYS A 59 -2.70 -11.28 -8.86
C LYS A 59 -2.16 -10.95 -7.47
N VAL A 60 -1.67 -9.71 -7.27
CA VAL A 60 -1.14 -9.26 -5.99
C VAL A 60 -2.21 -8.44 -5.27
N LEU A 61 -2.39 -8.72 -3.99
CA LEU A 61 -3.16 -7.86 -3.10
C LEU A 61 -2.28 -6.65 -2.72
N LEU A 62 -2.78 -5.45 -2.99
CA LEU A 62 -2.05 -4.21 -2.73
C LEU A 62 -2.52 -3.60 -1.42
N ALA A 63 -1.60 -3.12 -0.59
CA ALA A 63 -1.93 -2.46 0.66
C ALA A 63 -1.06 -1.23 0.95
N LEU A 64 -1.67 -0.22 1.55
CA LEU A 64 -1.00 0.89 2.20
C LEU A 64 -1.03 0.65 3.71
N ASP A 65 0.14 0.57 4.30
CA ASP A 65 0.35 0.45 5.74
C ASP A 65 0.53 1.84 6.34
N ILE A 66 -0.39 2.21 7.23
CA ILE A 66 -0.50 3.50 7.89
C ILE A 66 -0.25 3.28 9.39
N GLU A 67 1.01 3.39 9.77
CA GLU A 67 1.47 3.29 11.15
C GLU A 67 2.50 4.37 11.49
N GLU A 68 2.90 4.43 12.77
CA GLU A 68 3.86 5.42 13.24
C GLU A 68 5.26 5.17 12.63
N ASN A 69 5.77 6.16 11.92
CA ASN A 69 7.14 6.20 11.45
C ASN A 69 8.07 6.71 12.55
N LYS A 70 8.56 5.81 13.40
CA LYS A 70 9.45 6.15 14.53
C LYS A 70 10.75 6.86 14.13
N ASN A 71 11.14 6.77 12.85
CA ASN A 71 12.40 7.30 12.34
C ASN A 71 12.19 8.47 11.36
N GLY A 72 11.00 9.07 11.30
CA GLY A 72 10.74 10.18 10.38
C GLY A 72 9.33 10.72 10.49
N GLU A 73 8.88 11.40 9.44
CA GLU A 73 7.52 11.94 9.38
C GLU A 73 6.52 10.84 9.06
N ASN A 74 5.36 10.90 9.74
CA ASN A 74 4.22 10.06 9.46
C ASN A 74 3.55 10.48 8.14
N ILE A 75 2.97 9.51 7.45
CA ILE A 75 2.05 9.84 6.35
C ILE A 75 0.86 10.64 6.90
N THR A 76 0.36 11.60 6.12
CA THR A 76 -0.85 12.36 6.43
C THR A 76 -2.08 11.76 5.73
N PRO A 77 -3.31 12.04 6.18
CA PRO A 77 -4.51 11.59 5.48
C PRO A 77 -4.54 11.99 4.01
N LYS A 78 -4.14 13.23 3.69
CA LYS A 78 -4.08 13.72 2.31
C LYS A 78 -3.08 12.93 1.45
N GLN A 79 -1.88 12.65 1.98
CA GLN A 79 -0.90 11.83 1.27
C GLN A 79 -1.40 10.38 1.07
N ALA A 80 -2.10 9.81 2.05
CA ALA A 80 -2.72 8.50 1.92
C ALA A 80 -3.82 8.48 0.85
N GLU A 81 -4.67 9.52 0.78
CA GLU A 81 -5.67 9.67 -0.28
C GLU A 81 -5.02 9.77 -1.67
N ASP A 82 -3.95 10.55 -1.79
CA ASP A 82 -3.22 10.70 -3.05
C ASP A 82 -2.58 9.37 -3.47
N PHE A 83 -2.06 8.58 -2.53
CA PHE A 83 -1.55 7.23 -2.77
C PHE A 83 -2.66 6.31 -3.28
N VAL A 84 -3.79 6.22 -2.55
CA VAL A 84 -4.92 5.34 -2.88
C VAL A 84 -5.50 5.68 -4.25
N THR A 85 -5.71 6.97 -4.52
CA THR A 85 -6.20 7.47 -5.81
C THR A 85 -5.25 7.05 -6.93
N ARG A 86 -3.93 7.22 -6.72
CA ARG A 86 -2.94 6.83 -7.74
C ARG A 86 -2.92 5.32 -8.00
N VAL A 87 -3.05 4.49 -6.96
CA VAL A 87 -3.16 3.04 -7.14
C VAL A 87 -4.41 2.68 -7.94
N GLN A 88 -5.54 3.33 -7.65
CA GLN A 88 -6.78 3.12 -8.39
C GLN A 88 -6.64 3.52 -9.86
N GLU A 89 -6.06 4.68 -10.17
CA GLU A 89 -5.81 5.12 -11.55
C GLU A 89 -4.98 4.12 -12.36
N ARG A 90 -3.99 3.48 -11.71
CA ARG A 90 -3.03 2.60 -12.38
C ARG A 90 -3.50 1.16 -12.52
N THR A 91 -4.35 0.71 -11.60
CA THR A 91 -4.71 -0.71 -11.48
C THR A 91 -6.21 -0.97 -11.60
N ASN A 92 -7.03 0.09 -11.61
CA ASN A 92 -8.48 0.04 -11.49
C ASN A 92 -8.97 -0.71 -10.22
N ARG A 93 -8.12 -0.79 -9.19
CA ARG A 93 -8.37 -1.47 -7.92
C ARG A 93 -7.98 -0.55 -6.77
N LEU A 94 -8.72 -0.62 -5.67
CA LEU A 94 -8.34 0.06 -4.43
C LEU A 94 -7.37 -0.84 -3.64
N PRO A 95 -6.29 -0.29 -3.07
CA PRO A 95 -5.48 -1.01 -2.11
C PRO A 95 -6.23 -1.12 -0.77
N LEU A 96 -5.86 -2.12 0.03
CA LEU A 96 -6.28 -2.20 1.42
C LEU A 96 -5.56 -1.14 2.25
N ILE A 97 -6.24 -0.62 3.26
CA ILE A 97 -5.63 0.24 4.29
C ILE A 97 -5.41 -0.61 5.54
N CYS A 98 -4.15 -0.71 5.96
CA CYS A 98 -3.72 -1.44 7.14
C CYS A 98 -3.14 -0.47 8.17
N GLY A 99 -3.24 -0.80 9.45
CA GLY A 99 -2.68 0.01 10.52
C GLY A 99 -3.30 -0.28 11.88
N GLY A 100 -2.69 0.26 12.94
CA GLY A 100 -3.24 0.18 14.29
C GLY A 100 -4.48 1.07 14.45
N ALA A 101 -5.53 0.58 15.10
CA ALA A 101 -6.81 1.29 15.27
C ALA A 101 -6.64 2.72 15.85
N TYR A 102 -5.69 2.90 16.78
CA TYR A 102 -5.40 4.21 17.36
C TYR A 102 -4.86 5.21 16.33
N PHE A 103 -4.02 4.75 15.39
CA PHE A 103 -3.37 5.59 14.41
C PHE A 103 -4.31 5.89 13.24
N LEU A 104 -5.16 4.92 12.87
CA LEU A 104 -6.13 5.06 11.78
C LEU A 104 -7.32 5.97 12.11
N LYS A 105 -7.55 6.35 13.38
CA LYS A 105 -8.70 7.17 13.78
C LYS A 105 -8.80 8.49 12.98
N ASP A 106 -7.64 9.08 12.64
CA ASP A 106 -7.54 10.35 11.93
C ASP A 106 -7.53 10.17 10.39
N PHE A 107 -7.58 8.92 9.92
CA PHE A 107 -7.55 8.52 8.51
C PHE A 107 -8.91 8.03 7.98
N ALA A 108 -9.98 8.13 8.78
CA ALA A 108 -11.33 7.75 8.39
C ALA A 108 -11.99 8.77 7.43
N THR A 109 -11.34 9.07 6.31
CA THR A 109 -11.88 9.99 5.29
C THR A 109 -12.80 9.24 4.31
N PRO A 110 -13.71 9.93 3.59
CA PRO A 110 -14.61 9.27 2.64
C PRO A 110 -13.88 8.46 1.55
N ILE A 111 -12.72 8.94 1.10
CA ILE A 111 -11.87 8.28 0.10
C ILE A 111 -11.27 6.99 0.66
N LEU A 112 -10.70 7.05 1.87
CA LEU A 112 -10.01 5.91 2.49
C LEU A 112 -10.96 4.85 3.04
N THR A 113 -12.20 5.24 3.35
CA THR A 113 -13.25 4.32 3.86
C THR A 113 -14.20 3.86 2.76
N ASN A 114 -14.07 4.40 1.54
CA ASN A 114 -14.90 4.11 0.37
C ASN A 114 -16.42 4.28 0.65
N VAL A 115 -16.78 5.22 1.52
CA VAL A 115 -18.18 5.41 1.97
C VAL A 115 -19.04 6.11 0.92
N GLU A 116 -18.45 6.84 -0.02
CA GLU A 116 -19.19 7.60 -1.06
C GLU A 116 -19.26 6.91 -2.43
N ASN A 117 -18.44 5.90 -2.73
CA ASN A 117 -18.47 5.17 -4.01
C ASN A 117 -19.56 4.08 -4.11
N LYS A 118 -20.60 4.14 -3.27
CA LYS A 118 -21.76 3.23 -3.33
C LYS A 118 -22.92 3.76 -4.20
N MET A 119 -22.67 4.76 -5.04
CA MET A 119 -23.68 5.27 -5.99
C MET A 119 -23.22 5.13 -7.45
N VAL A 120 -23.07 3.90 -7.94
CA VAL A 120 -23.41 3.51 -9.32
C VAL A 120 -23.79 2.02 -9.34
#